data_AF-A0A7Y4H282-F1
#
_entry.id   AF-A0A7Y4H282-F1
#
_cell.length_a   1.000
_cell.length_b   1.000
_cell.length_c   1.000
_cell.angle_alpha   90.00
_cell.angle_beta   90.00
_cell.angle_gamma   90.00
#
_symmetry.space_group_name_H-M   'P 1'
#
loop_
_entity.id
_entity.type
_entity.pdbx_description
1 polymer ?
#
loop_
_entity_poly.entity_id
_entity_poly.type
_entity_poly.pdbx_seq_one_letter_code
_entity_poly.pdbx_strand_id
1 'polypeptide(L)'
;MKTLTCRIGRLGLAGLIASASALLPYAPYSPMGTAPASAQAGILTVGAASAALSAALDQFKAAIAQAGDELRGLGNSLQANAQNVLQDMNKIMKDRMDQAVSSLDVQERRIVEDAEALTRQVQKATEALLKRAGDEARQTIVEADISAYDALFSLPCRDLRPRIVAAFPGEIVASQGQPVMTLRGNYLTQGSTLTASVDGKAARIVERLDHSIKVELPDTIASPTLNRVRAASVQVAGLAALDRTLWFGLVCREKSVSQAPVAAAITIRPQIKWSVSGKIRSTHLIESSRAEPVRKFSRTGNDHCDDTFDVTTSYCAADENAVRTTGTLSITSANCGSSAGAPQPSGPRCVSVPGHVQGCGADRGPFHTWLGCKGRGWLNYDLTLMVTTKSRVEAGSANIEVAPSVTDRSWSFSFPPAGDQAQYEYEATIQKTQGDEVLNRWTVSGANPNAGPVKSRVADGALAVELEE
;
A
#
# COMPACT_ATOMS: atom_id res chain seq x y z
N MET A 1 -38.14 1.24 -39.51
CA MET A 1 -39.50 0.67 -39.38
C MET A 1 -39.60 0.04 -38.00
N LYS A 2 -40.36 0.66 -37.08
CA LYS A 2 -41.57 0.10 -36.39
C LYS A 2 -41.28 -1.27 -35.74
N THR A 3 -41.42 -1.49 -34.43
CA THR A 3 -42.43 -0.98 -33.49
C THR A 3 -42.05 -1.34 -32.05
N LEU A 4 -42.45 -0.49 -31.10
CA LEU A 4 -42.60 -0.81 -29.67
C LEU A 4 -43.55 -1.99 -29.46
N THR A 5 -43.30 -2.81 -28.44
CA THR A 5 -44.39 -3.36 -27.61
C THR A 5 -43.96 -3.59 -26.17
N CYS A 6 -44.67 -2.90 -25.29
CA CYS A 6 -44.74 -3.07 -23.84
C CYS A 6 -45.64 -4.27 -23.51
N ARG A 7 -45.32 -5.07 -22.49
CA ARG A 7 -46.34 -5.85 -21.76
C ARG A 7 -45.92 -6.14 -20.32
N ILE A 8 -46.75 -5.63 -19.42
CA ILE A 8 -46.84 -5.92 -17.99
C ILE A 8 -47.53 -7.29 -17.81
N GLY A 9 -47.06 -8.09 -16.86
CA GLY A 9 -47.72 -9.31 -16.38
C GLY A 9 -47.30 -9.61 -14.94
N ARG A 10 -48.27 -9.57 -14.04
CA ARG A 10 -48.19 -9.68 -12.56
C ARG A 10 -48.55 -11.10 -12.12
N LEU A 11 -48.16 -11.45 -10.88
CA LEU A 11 -48.65 -12.54 -9.98
C LEU A 11 -48.20 -13.96 -10.34
N GLY A 12 -47.82 -14.86 -9.43
CA GLY A 12 -47.74 -14.93 -7.96
C GLY A 12 -46.99 -16.24 -7.62
N LEU A 13 -46.22 -16.35 -6.53
CA LEU A 13 -46.60 -16.70 -5.15
C LEU A 13 -46.00 -18.07 -4.76
N ALA A 14 -45.40 -18.10 -3.57
CA ALA A 14 -45.18 -19.24 -2.66
C ALA A 14 -44.04 -20.25 -2.93
N GLY A 15 -43.16 -20.40 -1.92
CA GLY A 15 -42.17 -21.47 -1.83
C GLY A 15 -41.21 -21.33 -0.63
N LEU A 16 -41.71 -21.61 0.57
CA LEU A 16 -41.00 -21.78 1.85
C LEU A 16 -39.82 -22.79 1.77
N ILE A 17 -38.66 -22.46 2.36
CA ILE A 17 -37.76 -23.36 3.16
C ILE A 17 -36.92 -22.42 4.08
N ALA A 18 -37.26 -22.23 5.36
CA ALA A 18 -36.83 -22.99 6.55
C ALA A 18 -35.32 -22.90 6.90
N SER A 19 -35.04 -22.03 7.89
CA SER A 19 -34.32 -22.29 9.14
C SER A 19 -32.87 -22.80 9.13
N ALA A 20 -31.94 -21.98 9.64
CA ALA A 20 -30.84 -22.44 10.48
C ALA A 20 -30.49 -21.39 11.53
N SER A 21 -30.95 -21.64 12.75
CA SER A 21 -30.62 -20.94 13.99
C SER A 21 -29.14 -21.19 14.36
N ALA A 22 -28.42 -20.13 14.71
CA ALA A 22 -27.21 -20.24 15.51
C ALA A 22 -27.30 -19.23 16.66
N LEU A 23 -27.58 -19.79 17.85
CA LEU A 23 -27.56 -19.17 19.15
C LEU A 23 -26.13 -18.77 19.54
N LEU A 24 -25.93 -17.53 19.98
CA LEU A 24 -24.89 -17.15 20.94
C LEU A 24 -25.44 -16.05 21.87
N PRO A 25 -24.91 -15.94 23.10
CA PRO A 25 -25.71 -15.78 24.29
C PRO A 25 -25.98 -14.32 24.68
N TYR A 26 -27.09 -14.17 25.41
CA TYR A 26 -27.44 -13.05 26.28
C TYR A 26 -26.24 -12.51 27.04
N ALA A 27 -25.88 -11.26 26.74
CA ALA A 27 -25.24 -10.35 27.69
C ALA A 27 -26.29 -9.31 28.09
N PRO A 28 -26.42 -8.96 29.39
CA PRO A 28 -27.46 -8.06 29.84
C PRO A 28 -27.25 -6.67 29.25
N TYR A 29 -28.23 -6.23 28.46
CA TYR A 29 -28.47 -4.84 28.12
C TYR A 29 -28.43 -4.01 29.41
N SER A 30 -27.39 -3.22 29.59
CA SER A 30 -27.50 -2.02 30.43
C SER A 30 -28.46 -1.09 29.70
N PRO A 31 -29.46 -0.49 30.37
CA PRO A 31 -30.41 0.36 29.71
C PRO A 31 -29.65 1.53 29.08
N MET A 32 -29.66 1.57 27.75
CA MET A 32 -29.40 2.79 27.00
C MET A 32 -30.25 3.88 27.65
N GLY A 33 -29.56 4.89 28.20
CA GLY A 33 -30.20 6.13 28.60
C GLY A 33 -31.10 6.58 27.46
N THR A 34 -32.37 6.70 27.76
CA THR A 34 -33.40 7.26 26.90
C THR A 34 -32.85 8.47 26.15
N ALA A 35 -32.82 8.40 24.82
CA ALA A 35 -32.75 9.59 24.00
C ALA A 35 -33.86 10.55 24.49
N PRO A 36 -33.56 11.83 24.75
CA PRO A 36 -34.63 12.76 25.09
C PRO A 36 -35.55 12.86 23.88
N ALA A 37 -36.83 12.61 24.12
CA ALA A 37 -37.90 12.78 23.15
C ALA A 37 -37.88 14.21 22.60
N SER A 38 -37.57 14.37 21.32
CA SER A 38 -37.84 15.60 20.59
C SER A 38 -39.22 15.50 19.95
N ALA A 39 -40.24 16.08 20.59
CA ALA A 39 -41.39 16.76 19.96
C ALA A 39 -42.52 17.06 20.96
N GLN A 40 -42.24 17.93 21.94
CA GLN A 40 -43.19 19.01 22.22
C GLN A 40 -42.46 20.29 21.85
N ALA A 41 -43.10 21.15 21.05
CA ALA A 41 -42.70 22.54 20.90
C ALA A 41 -42.97 23.26 22.23
N GLY A 42 -42.24 22.86 23.27
CA GLY A 42 -42.17 23.55 24.53
C GLY A 42 -41.43 24.85 24.30
N ILE A 43 -41.89 25.90 24.95
CA ILE A 43 -41.20 27.18 24.99
C ILE A 43 -39.77 26.89 25.49
N LEU A 44 -38.76 27.21 24.66
CA LEU A 44 -37.37 27.09 25.06
C LEU A 44 -37.13 28.05 26.24
N THR A 45 -36.78 27.50 27.40
CA THR A 45 -36.45 28.25 28.60
C THR A 45 -34.95 28.35 28.80
N VAL A 46 -34.51 29.32 29.59
CA VAL A 46 -33.08 29.48 29.93
C VAL A 46 -32.54 28.25 30.67
N GLY A 47 -33.34 27.68 31.57
CA GLY A 47 -33.00 26.45 32.28
C GLY A 47 -32.84 25.25 31.35
N ALA A 48 -33.65 25.16 30.28
CA ALA A 48 -33.51 24.09 29.29
C ALA A 48 -32.20 24.20 28.49
N ALA A 49 -31.81 25.42 28.08
CA ALA A 49 -30.53 25.66 27.41
C ALA A 49 -29.33 25.36 28.32
N SER A 50 -29.40 25.75 29.60
CA SER A 50 -28.39 25.43 30.62
C SER A 50 -28.23 23.92 30.82
N ALA A 51 -29.34 23.20 30.98
CA ALA A 51 -29.33 21.75 31.14
C ALA A 51 -28.78 21.04 29.89
N ALA A 52 -29.15 21.51 28.70
CA ALA A 52 -28.66 20.94 27.44
C ALA A 52 -27.14 21.10 27.27
N LEU A 53 -26.60 22.29 27.57
CA LEU A 53 -25.16 22.52 27.52
C LEU A 53 -24.43 21.67 28.57
N SER A 54 -24.95 21.59 29.80
CA SER A 54 -24.38 20.74 30.85
C SER A 54 -24.32 19.27 30.41
N ALA A 55 -25.43 18.73 29.89
CA ALA A 55 -25.49 17.36 29.42
C ALA A 55 -24.55 17.08 28.25
N ALA A 56 -24.42 18.02 27.30
CA ALA A 56 -23.48 17.92 26.19
C ALA A 56 -22.03 17.91 26.70
N LEU A 57 -21.69 18.71 27.69
CA LEU A 57 -20.35 18.73 28.30
C LEU A 57 -20.03 17.45 29.05
N ASP A 58 -20.99 16.85 29.75
CA ASP A 58 -20.81 15.57 30.42
C ASP A 58 -20.54 14.44 29.42
N GLN A 59 -21.29 14.41 28.31
CA GLN A 59 -21.07 13.45 27.22
C GLN A 59 -19.69 13.66 26.56
N PHE A 60 -19.32 14.92 26.27
CA PHE A 60 -18.03 15.25 25.71
C PHE A 60 -16.88 14.82 26.63
N LYS A 61 -17.01 15.07 27.94
CA LYS A 61 -16.01 14.68 28.95
C LYS A 61 -15.81 13.18 29.01
N ALA A 62 -16.89 12.40 28.89
CA ALA A 62 -16.80 10.95 28.82
C ALA A 62 -16.10 10.48 27.53
N ALA A 63 -16.39 11.11 26.39
CA ALA A 63 -15.79 10.78 25.10
C ALA A 63 -14.29 11.14 25.05
N ILE A 64 -13.89 12.33 25.54
CA ILE A 64 -12.50 12.79 25.49
C ILE A 64 -11.58 12.02 26.44
N ALA A 65 -12.13 11.45 27.52
CA ALA A 65 -11.36 10.57 28.42
C ALA A 65 -10.79 9.34 27.70
N GLN A 66 -11.43 8.91 26.60
CA GLN A 66 -10.99 7.78 25.77
C GLN A 66 -10.09 8.22 24.60
N ALA A 67 -9.89 9.52 24.40
CA ALA A 67 -9.08 10.06 23.32
C ALA A 67 -7.57 10.04 23.66
N GLY A 68 -6.73 10.12 22.61
CA GLY A 68 -5.28 10.29 22.76
C GLY A 68 -4.90 11.63 23.40
N ASP A 69 -3.67 11.73 23.90
CA ASP A 69 -3.23 12.87 24.74
C ASP A 69 -3.34 14.24 24.05
N GLU A 70 -3.10 14.31 22.73
CA GLU A 70 -3.24 15.56 21.96
C GLU A 70 -4.70 16.07 21.97
N LEU A 71 -5.64 15.19 21.60
CA LEU A 71 -7.06 15.52 21.60
C LEU A 71 -7.54 15.85 23.01
N ARG A 72 -7.04 15.13 24.02
CA ARG A 72 -7.36 15.40 25.43
C ARG A 72 -6.92 16.80 25.87
N GLY A 73 -5.73 17.24 25.45
CA GLY A 73 -5.25 18.60 25.70
C GLY A 73 -6.19 19.67 25.13
N LEU A 74 -6.58 19.54 23.86
CA LEU A 74 -7.52 20.45 23.20
C LEU A 74 -8.92 20.38 23.83
N GLY A 75 -9.41 19.17 24.14
CA GLY A 75 -10.71 18.97 24.76
C GLY A 75 -10.79 19.53 26.18
N ASN A 76 -9.70 19.51 26.95
CA ASN A 76 -9.66 20.15 28.27
C ASN A 76 -9.82 21.67 28.18
N SER A 77 -9.24 22.32 27.15
CA SER A 77 -9.46 23.75 26.89
C SER A 77 -10.94 24.02 26.60
N LEU A 78 -11.53 23.27 25.68
CA LEU A 78 -12.96 23.40 25.34
C LEU A 78 -13.82 23.23 26.58
N GLN A 79 -13.58 22.17 27.36
CA GLN A 79 -14.34 21.89 28.58
C GLN A 79 -14.25 23.06 29.56
N ALA A 80 -13.06 23.61 29.79
CA ALA A 80 -12.89 24.74 30.70
C ALA A 80 -13.64 25.99 30.20
N ASN A 81 -13.52 26.34 28.91
CA ASN A 81 -14.19 27.51 28.36
C ASN A 81 -15.71 27.34 28.36
N ALA A 82 -16.22 26.19 27.95
CA ALA A 82 -17.65 25.91 27.94
C ALA A 82 -18.25 25.80 29.35
N GLN A 83 -17.50 25.29 30.33
CA GLN A 83 -17.91 25.32 31.75
C GLN A 83 -18.01 26.76 32.27
N ASN A 84 -17.08 27.64 31.89
CA ASN A 84 -17.16 29.05 32.25
C ASN A 84 -18.39 29.72 31.60
N VAL A 85 -18.75 29.38 30.35
CA VAL A 85 -19.97 29.90 29.69
C VAL A 85 -21.20 29.47 30.48
N LEU A 86 -21.27 28.20 30.86
CA LEU A 86 -22.36 27.65 31.66
C LEU A 86 -22.47 28.34 33.03
N GLN A 87 -21.34 28.56 33.70
CA GLN A 87 -21.30 29.25 34.99
C GLN A 87 -21.75 30.71 34.88
N ASP A 88 -21.27 31.44 33.87
CA ASP A 88 -21.66 32.82 33.62
C ASP A 88 -23.15 32.93 33.29
N MET A 89 -23.65 32.06 32.41
CA MET A 89 -25.08 32.00 32.11
C MET A 89 -25.90 31.71 33.38
N ASN A 90 -25.49 30.73 34.20
CA ASN A 90 -26.19 30.40 35.43
C ASN A 90 -26.17 31.53 36.46
N LYS A 91 -25.09 32.31 36.50
CA LYS A 91 -24.95 33.46 37.38
C LYS A 91 -25.79 34.64 36.94
N ILE A 92 -25.76 34.97 35.65
CA ILE A 92 -26.49 36.11 35.07
C ILE A 92 -28.00 35.82 35.05
N MET A 93 -28.39 34.57 34.74
CA MET A 93 -29.78 34.18 34.52
C MET A 93 -30.44 33.49 35.71
N LYS A 94 -29.80 33.50 36.89
CA LYS A 94 -30.22 32.73 38.06
C LYS A 94 -31.72 32.88 38.38
N ASP A 95 -32.23 34.11 38.32
CA ASP A 95 -33.63 34.43 38.67
C ASP A 95 -34.58 34.35 37.46
N ARG A 96 -34.08 33.96 36.28
CA ARG A 96 -34.80 33.91 34.99
C ARG A 96 -34.78 32.52 34.35
N MET A 97 -34.40 31.48 35.10
CA MET A 97 -34.27 30.12 34.56
C MET A 97 -35.55 29.57 33.94
N ASP A 98 -36.71 29.91 34.52
CA ASP A 98 -38.02 29.46 34.04
C ASP A 98 -38.59 30.35 32.91
N GLN A 99 -37.91 31.45 32.58
CA GLN A 99 -38.38 32.37 31.55
C GLN A 99 -38.14 31.83 30.14
N ALA A 100 -39.05 32.18 29.25
CA ALA A 100 -38.91 31.94 27.82
C ALA A 100 -37.75 32.77 27.26
N VAL A 101 -36.97 32.21 26.33
CA VAL A 101 -35.90 32.95 25.64
C VAL A 101 -36.45 34.18 24.91
N SER A 102 -37.70 34.13 24.44
CA SER A 102 -38.38 35.24 23.76
C SER A 102 -38.74 36.42 24.69
N SER A 103 -38.78 36.21 26.01
CA SER A 103 -39.06 37.26 27.00
C SER A 103 -37.82 37.96 27.55
N LEU A 104 -36.63 37.51 27.15
CA LEU A 104 -35.36 38.08 27.57
C LEU A 104 -35.03 39.37 26.80
N ASP A 105 -34.18 40.21 27.38
CA ASP A 105 -33.61 41.33 26.64
C ASP A 105 -32.61 40.85 25.56
N VAL A 106 -32.15 41.78 24.71
CA VAL A 106 -31.28 41.44 23.56
C VAL A 106 -29.95 40.83 23.99
N GLN A 107 -29.37 41.26 25.11
CA GLN A 107 -28.09 40.75 25.59
C GLN A 107 -28.25 39.39 26.24
N GLU A 108 -29.29 39.25 27.06
CA GLU A 108 -29.63 38.00 27.73
C GLU A 108 -30.00 36.91 26.73
N ARG A 109 -30.82 37.24 25.73
CA ARG A 109 -31.17 36.32 24.64
C ARG A 109 -29.92 35.85 23.91
N ARG A 110 -28.97 36.75 23.64
CA ARG A 110 -27.71 36.41 22.96
C ARG A 110 -26.87 35.42 23.76
N ILE A 111 -26.80 35.55 25.09
CA ILE A 111 -26.10 34.57 25.95
C ILE A 111 -26.70 33.17 25.78
N VAL A 112 -28.03 33.09 25.76
CA VAL A 112 -28.72 31.80 25.60
C VAL A 112 -28.51 31.23 24.19
N GLU A 113 -28.63 32.06 23.15
CA GLU A 113 -28.37 31.66 21.75
C GLU A 113 -26.92 31.17 21.54
N ASP A 114 -25.94 31.85 22.15
CA ASP A 114 -24.53 31.46 22.13
C ASP A 114 -24.33 30.12 22.86
N ALA A 115 -24.98 29.91 24.00
CA ALA A 115 -24.94 28.64 24.74
C ALA A 115 -25.58 27.47 23.97
N GLU A 116 -26.68 27.71 23.24
CA GLU A 116 -27.28 26.71 22.37
C GLU A 116 -26.40 26.38 21.16
N ALA A 117 -25.79 27.40 20.55
CA ALA A 117 -24.85 27.21 19.45
C ALA A 117 -23.64 26.39 19.91
N LEU A 118 -23.10 26.70 21.09
CA LEU A 118 -22.03 25.95 21.72
C LEU A 118 -22.44 24.51 22.02
N THR A 119 -23.66 24.29 22.53
CA THR A 119 -24.20 22.94 22.77
C THR A 119 -24.14 22.08 21.51
N ARG A 120 -24.61 22.61 20.38
CA ARG A 120 -24.58 21.91 19.09
C ARG A 120 -23.15 21.62 18.63
N GLN A 121 -22.21 22.52 18.86
CA GLN A 121 -20.81 22.32 18.49
C GLN A 121 -20.11 21.28 19.38
N VAL A 122 -20.37 21.30 20.69
CA VAL A 122 -19.86 20.28 21.64
C VAL A 122 -20.41 18.90 21.30
N GLN A 123 -21.69 18.81 20.91
CA GLN A 123 -22.28 17.55 20.41
C GLN A 123 -21.58 17.06 19.14
N LYS A 124 -21.35 17.94 18.15
CA LYS A 124 -20.59 17.59 16.94
C LYS A 124 -19.17 17.11 17.26
N ALA A 125 -18.47 17.78 18.17
CA ALA A 125 -17.14 17.36 18.62
C ALA A 125 -17.18 15.98 19.30
N THR A 126 -18.22 15.73 20.11
CA THR A 126 -18.45 14.43 20.75
C THR A 126 -18.68 13.33 19.71
N GLU A 127 -19.52 13.58 18.72
CA GLU A 127 -19.78 12.62 17.63
C GLU A 127 -18.51 12.30 16.83
N ALA A 128 -17.70 13.32 16.50
CA ALA A 128 -16.46 13.14 15.77
C ALA A 128 -15.44 12.30 16.57
N LEU A 129 -15.36 12.51 17.89
CA LEU A 129 -14.56 11.68 18.80
C LEU A 129 -15.04 10.22 18.81
N LEU A 130 -16.35 10.00 18.93
CA LEU A 130 -16.94 8.67 18.96
C LEU A 130 -16.75 7.89 17.65
N LYS A 131 -16.74 8.60 16.51
CA LYS A 131 -16.42 8.03 15.19
C LYS A 131 -14.93 7.70 14.99
N ARG A 132 -14.06 8.06 15.93
CA ARG A 132 -12.59 7.91 15.86
C ARG A 132 -11.99 8.60 14.63
N ALA A 133 -12.63 9.65 14.12
CA ALA A 133 -12.13 10.46 13.02
C ALA A 133 -11.16 11.51 13.58
N GLY A 134 -9.87 11.17 13.72
CA GLY A 134 -8.88 11.97 14.45
C GLY A 134 -8.80 13.44 14.01
N ASP A 135 -8.61 13.70 12.71
CA ASP A 135 -8.49 15.07 12.18
C ASP A 135 -9.82 15.86 12.25
N GLU A 136 -10.94 15.19 11.98
CA GLU A 136 -12.28 15.79 12.07
C GLU A 136 -12.63 16.15 13.53
N ALA A 137 -12.31 15.25 14.47
CA ALA A 137 -12.48 15.49 15.90
C ALA A 137 -11.61 16.67 16.37
N ARG A 138 -10.35 16.71 15.93
CA ARG A 138 -9.44 17.81 16.24
C ARG A 138 -9.99 19.15 15.74
N GLN A 139 -10.44 19.21 14.49
CA GLN A 139 -11.01 20.43 13.92
C GLN A 139 -12.28 20.85 14.66
N THR A 140 -13.23 19.95 14.88
CA THR A 140 -14.50 20.26 15.55
C THR A 140 -14.33 20.70 17.00
N ILE A 141 -13.39 20.11 17.75
CA ILE A 141 -13.04 20.55 19.12
C ILE A 141 -12.48 21.98 19.10
N VAL A 142 -11.57 22.29 18.17
CA VAL A 142 -10.96 23.62 18.07
C VAL A 142 -12.01 24.69 17.73
N GLU A 143 -12.90 24.42 16.78
CA GLU A 143 -13.98 25.35 16.42
C GLU A 143 -14.97 25.58 17.58
N ALA A 144 -15.29 24.52 18.32
CA ALA A 144 -16.11 24.62 19.52
C ALA A 144 -15.40 25.44 20.61
N ASP A 145 -14.09 25.27 20.79
CA ASP A 145 -13.30 25.98 21.79
C ASP A 145 -13.20 27.48 21.47
N ILE A 146 -12.98 27.82 20.19
CA ILE A 146 -13.01 29.20 19.70
C ILE A 146 -14.37 29.83 19.99
N SER A 147 -15.46 29.15 19.65
CA SER A 147 -16.82 29.68 19.88
C SER A 147 -17.17 29.80 21.37
N ALA A 148 -16.74 28.85 22.20
CA ALA A 148 -16.91 28.93 23.66
C ALA A 148 -16.21 30.15 24.24
N TYR A 149 -15.00 30.44 23.76
CA TYR A 149 -14.26 31.61 24.17
C TYR A 149 -14.90 32.90 23.67
N ASP A 150 -15.37 32.94 22.42
CA ASP A 150 -16.09 34.11 21.92
C ASP A 150 -17.36 34.37 22.74
N ALA A 151 -18.11 33.35 23.13
CA ALA A 151 -19.28 33.48 24.00
C ALA A 151 -18.93 34.02 25.40
N LEU A 152 -17.76 33.67 25.95
CA LEU A 152 -17.28 34.22 27.23
C LEU A 152 -16.97 35.71 27.15
N PHE A 153 -16.47 36.16 26.01
CA PHE A 153 -15.92 37.49 25.81
C PHE A 153 -16.80 38.39 24.93
N SER A 154 -17.96 37.88 24.46
CA SER A 154 -18.97 38.62 23.69
C SER A 154 -19.76 39.63 24.52
N LEU A 155 -19.69 39.53 25.85
CA LEU A 155 -20.36 40.44 26.78
C LEU A 155 -19.72 41.84 26.80
N PRO A 156 -20.52 42.90 27.02
CA PRO A 156 -19.99 44.26 27.10
C PRO A 156 -18.88 44.40 28.14
N CYS A 157 -17.86 45.19 27.79
CA CYS A 157 -16.73 45.55 28.65
C CYS A 157 -15.93 44.36 29.21
N ARG A 158 -15.83 43.23 28.50
CA ARG A 158 -14.88 42.16 28.83
C ARG A 158 -13.57 42.31 28.07
N ASP A 159 -12.46 41.99 28.75
CA ASP A 159 -11.13 42.03 28.17
C ASP A 159 -11.00 41.01 27.03
N LEU A 160 -10.62 41.44 25.83
CA LEU A 160 -10.39 40.52 24.71
C LEU A 160 -8.91 40.13 24.69
N ARG A 161 -8.61 38.88 25.02
CA ARG A 161 -7.23 38.37 24.99
C ARG A 161 -7.03 37.42 23.80
N PRO A 162 -6.17 37.74 22.83
CA PRO A 162 -5.89 36.85 21.72
C PRO A 162 -5.16 35.59 22.16
N ARG A 163 -5.45 34.49 21.49
CA ARG A 163 -4.84 33.18 21.74
C ARG A 163 -4.84 32.33 20.49
N ILE A 164 -3.87 31.41 20.39
CA ILE A 164 -3.87 30.34 19.40
C ILE A 164 -4.29 29.05 20.11
N VAL A 165 -5.22 28.33 19.49
CA VAL A 165 -5.73 27.05 20.01
C VAL A 165 -5.00 25.89 19.34
N ALA A 166 -4.84 25.93 18.01
CA ALA A 166 -4.18 24.86 17.25
C ALA A 166 -3.66 25.31 15.88
N ALA A 167 -2.82 24.47 15.26
CA ALA A 167 -2.31 24.63 13.90
C ALA A 167 -2.83 23.52 12.97
N PHE A 168 -3.18 23.88 11.74
CA PHE A 168 -3.71 22.97 10.71
C PHE A 168 -2.98 23.11 9.37
N PRO A 169 -2.51 22.01 8.76
CA PRO A 169 -2.45 20.66 9.34
C PRO A 169 -1.51 20.63 10.55
N GLY A 170 -1.76 19.75 11.51
CA GLY A 170 -0.87 19.56 12.67
C GLY A 170 0.45 18.88 12.30
N GLU A 171 0.42 18.14 11.19
CA GLU A 171 1.59 17.51 10.59
C GLU A 171 1.84 18.06 9.19
N ILE A 172 3.11 18.37 8.90
CA ILE A 172 3.53 18.94 7.62
C ILE A 172 4.58 18.02 7.01
N VAL A 173 4.37 17.67 5.74
CA VAL A 173 5.37 16.93 4.97
C VAL A 173 6.38 17.93 4.41
N ALA A 174 7.66 17.72 4.71
CA ALA A 174 8.75 18.52 4.19
C ALA A 174 8.91 18.28 2.69
N SER A 175 8.67 19.29 1.87
CA SER A 175 8.64 19.17 0.42
C SER A 175 9.41 20.30 -0.26
N GLN A 176 9.52 20.23 -1.59
CA GLN A 176 9.91 21.41 -2.35
C GLN A 176 8.79 22.46 -2.29
N GLY A 177 9.14 23.70 -1.99
CA GLY A 177 8.21 24.81 -1.78
C GLY A 177 7.91 25.06 -0.29
N GLN A 178 7.36 26.24 -0.01
CA GLN A 178 7.02 26.67 1.36
C GLN A 178 5.61 26.16 1.70
N PRO A 179 5.47 25.12 2.55
CA PRO A 179 4.15 24.64 2.93
C PRO A 179 3.41 25.73 3.72
N VAL A 180 2.10 25.78 3.55
CA VAL A 180 1.23 26.74 4.25
C VAL A 180 0.48 26.03 5.36
N MET A 181 0.46 26.63 6.54
CA MET A 181 -0.39 26.21 7.65
C MET A 181 -1.37 27.31 8.04
N THR A 182 -2.44 26.92 8.72
CA THR A 182 -3.42 27.81 9.30
C THR A 182 -3.40 27.65 10.82
N LEU A 183 -3.02 28.70 11.53
CA LEU A 183 -3.19 28.83 12.97
C LEU A 183 -4.63 29.24 13.25
N ARG A 184 -5.33 28.52 14.13
CA ARG A 184 -6.72 28.79 14.54
C ARG A 184 -6.74 29.31 15.97
N GLY A 185 -7.60 30.28 16.25
CA GLY A 185 -7.66 30.92 17.57
C GLY A 185 -8.69 32.04 17.65
N ASN A 186 -8.56 32.93 18.65
CA ASN A 186 -9.47 34.05 18.89
C ASN A 186 -8.73 35.39 18.78
N TYR A 187 -9.43 36.42 18.29
CA TYR A 187 -8.97 37.82 18.22
C TYR A 187 -7.62 38.01 17.54
N LEU A 188 -7.32 37.17 16.55
CA LEU A 188 -6.02 37.15 15.88
C LEU A 188 -5.77 38.39 15.01
N THR A 189 -6.79 39.22 14.80
CA THR A 189 -6.70 40.53 14.11
C THR A 189 -6.27 41.69 15.01
N GLN A 190 -6.14 41.48 16.33
CA GLN A 190 -5.74 42.51 17.27
C GLN A 190 -4.21 42.73 17.28
N GLY A 191 -3.78 43.99 17.14
CA GLY A 191 -2.37 44.39 17.05
C GLY A 191 -1.92 44.72 15.62
N SER A 192 -1.02 45.69 15.46
CA SER A 192 -0.62 46.25 14.16
C SER A 192 0.73 45.74 13.61
N THR A 193 1.54 45.07 14.44
CA THR A 193 2.92 44.65 14.11
C THR A 193 3.11 43.15 14.26
N LEU A 194 2.20 42.35 13.67
CA LEU A 194 2.30 40.89 13.78
C LEU A 194 3.50 40.34 13.01
N THR A 195 4.20 39.44 13.67
CA THR A 195 5.28 38.64 13.07
C THR A 195 5.10 37.18 13.44
N ALA A 196 5.33 36.29 12.49
CA ALA A 196 5.36 34.85 12.73
C ALA A 196 6.79 34.32 12.65
N SER A 197 7.11 33.31 13.45
CA SER A 197 8.35 32.55 13.33
C SER A 197 8.11 31.08 13.59
N VAL A 198 8.95 30.22 12.98
CA VAL A 198 8.96 28.77 13.23
C VAL A 198 10.34 28.40 13.73
N ASP A 199 10.43 27.90 14.96
CA ASP A 199 11.70 27.64 15.68
C ASP A 199 12.68 28.83 15.60
N GLY A 200 12.15 30.04 15.79
CA GLY A 200 12.91 31.30 15.76
C GLY A 200 13.32 31.79 14.37
N LYS A 201 12.96 31.09 13.29
CA LYS A 201 13.15 31.56 11.90
C LYS A 201 11.91 32.33 11.45
N ALA A 202 12.11 33.52 10.89
CA ALA A 202 11.02 34.35 10.40
C ALA A 202 10.19 33.61 9.36
N ALA A 203 8.87 33.56 9.58
CA ALA A 203 7.90 32.93 8.71
C ALA A 203 6.96 34.00 8.14
N ARG A 204 6.45 33.78 6.93
CA ARG A 204 5.65 34.77 6.23
C ARG A 204 4.17 34.60 6.57
N ILE A 205 3.51 35.67 6.98
CA ILE A 205 2.06 35.70 7.16
C ILE A 205 1.43 35.95 5.79
N VAL A 206 0.62 35.01 5.32
CA VAL A 206 -0.08 35.06 4.02
C VAL A 206 -1.44 35.73 4.16
N GLU A 207 -2.15 35.39 5.23
CA GLU A 207 -3.50 35.86 5.48
C GLU A 207 -3.74 36.01 6.97
N ARG A 208 -4.57 36.99 7.33
CA ARG A 208 -4.97 37.27 8.69
C ARG A 208 -6.46 37.55 8.76
N LEU A 209 -7.15 36.74 9.54
CA LEU A 209 -8.58 36.84 9.86
C LEU A 209 -8.75 36.74 11.38
N ASP A 210 -9.95 37.03 11.86
CA ASP A 210 -10.20 37.12 13.31
C ASP A 210 -9.96 35.80 14.04
N HIS A 211 -10.25 34.68 13.36
CA HIS A 211 -10.07 33.32 13.88
C HIS A 211 -8.96 32.53 13.20
N SER A 212 -8.19 33.14 12.30
CA SER A 212 -7.09 32.42 11.66
C SER A 212 -5.93 33.28 11.16
N ILE A 213 -4.72 32.75 11.25
CA ILE A 213 -3.53 33.30 10.59
C ILE A 213 -2.96 32.20 9.69
N LYS A 214 -2.81 32.48 8.40
CA LYS A 214 -2.09 31.58 7.49
C LYS A 214 -0.62 31.95 7.45
N VAL A 215 0.25 30.96 7.66
CA VAL A 215 1.70 31.12 7.74
C VAL A 215 2.38 30.19 6.74
N GLU A 216 3.24 30.76 5.91
CA GLU A 216 4.18 30.07 5.04
C GLU A 216 5.44 29.70 5.84
N LEU A 217 5.82 28.42 5.79
CA LEU A 217 6.95 27.90 6.56
C LEU A 217 8.26 28.21 5.84
N PRO A 218 9.31 28.57 6.58
CA PRO A 218 10.62 28.79 5.98
C PRO A 218 11.18 27.49 5.36
N ASP A 219 11.79 27.58 4.18
CA ASP A 219 12.41 26.43 3.50
C ASP A 219 13.49 25.75 4.35
N THR A 220 14.17 26.53 5.22
CA THR A 220 15.16 25.99 6.17
C THR A 220 14.57 25.02 7.21
N ILE A 221 13.26 25.07 7.42
CA ILE A 221 12.55 24.25 8.42
C ILE A 221 11.84 23.07 7.73
N ALA A 222 11.20 23.29 6.59
CA ALA A 222 10.49 22.26 5.82
C ALA A 222 11.30 21.73 4.63
N SER A 223 12.64 21.67 4.75
CA SER A 223 13.53 21.27 3.66
C SER A 223 13.30 19.82 3.20
N PRO A 224 13.35 19.52 1.89
CA PRO A 224 13.27 18.15 1.37
C PRO A 224 14.46 17.27 1.79
N THR A 225 15.52 17.85 2.38
CA THR A 225 16.64 17.11 2.98
C THR A 225 16.38 16.64 4.40
N LEU A 226 15.21 16.95 4.99
CA LEU A 226 14.83 16.47 6.31
C LEU A 226 14.76 14.94 6.29
N ASN A 227 15.48 14.30 7.20
CA ASN A 227 15.61 12.84 7.26
C ASN A 227 14.96 12.22 8.51
N ARG A 228 14.41 13.02 9.42
CA ARG A 228 13.72 12.55 10.63
C ARG A 228 12.51 13.39 10.94
N VAL A 229 11.52 12.77 11.60
CA VAL A 229 10.37 13.48 12.15
C VAL A 229 10.86 14.45 13.23
N ARG A 230 10.34 15.68 13.21
CA ARG A 230 10.75 16.75 14.11
C ARG A 230 9.53 17.53 14.60
N ALA A 231 9.45 17.79 15.91
CA ALA A 231 8.53 18.79 16.45
C ALA A 231 9.10 20.20 16.22
N ALA A 232 8.23 21.13 15.85
CA ALA A 232 8.57 22.55 15.71
C ALA A 232 7.51 23.41 16.41
N SER A 233 7.91 24.61 16.83
CA SER A 233 7.03 25.60 17.45
C SER A 233 6.82 26.77 16.52
N VAL A 234 5.55 27.08 16.24
CA VAL A 234 5.15 28.28 15.50
C VAL A 234 4.77 29.34 16.51
N GLN A 235 5.47 30.47 16.50
CA GLN A 235 5.24 31.59 17.40
C GLN A 235 4.70 32.79 16.63
N VAL A 236 3.68 33.43 17.20
CA VAL A 236 3.13 34.69 16.71
C VAL A 236 3.36 35.76 17.78
N ALA A 237 4.06 36.83 17.41
CA ALA A 237 4.31 37.99 18.25
C ALA A 237 3.60 39.24 17.68
N GLY A 238 3.44 40.27 18.51
CA GLY A 238 2.79 41.54 18.11
C GLY A 238 1.27 41.55 18.25
N LEU A 239 0.68 40.48 18.80
CA LEU A 239 -0.73 40.47 19.21
C LEU A 239 -0.96 41.44 20.37
N ALA A 240 -2.16 42.00 20.41
CA ALA A 240 -2.58 42.90 21.47
C ALA A 240 -3.88 42.43 22.13
N ALA A 241 -3.89 42.43 23.46
CA ALA A 241 -5.11 42.33 24.23
C ALA A 241 -5.84 43.69 24.24
N LEU A 242 -7.17 43.66 24.33
CA LEU A 242 -7.99 44.84 24.56
C LEU A 242 -8.54 44.76 25.98
N ASP A 243 -7.94 45.52 26.90
CA ASP A 243 -8.47 45.67 28.24
C ASP A 243 -9.67 46.62 28.17
N ARG A 244 -10.82 46.17 28.67
CA ARG A 244 -12.06 46.93 28.66
C ARG A 244 -12.52 47.19 30.08
N THR A 245 -12.73 48.46 30.40
CA THR A 245 -13.23 48.85 31.73
C THR A 245 -14.46 49.71 31.58
N LEU A 246 -15.48 49.44 32.40
CA LEU A 246 -16.70 50.21 32.41
C LEU A 246 -16.42 51.61 32.94
N TRP A 247 -16.65 52.63 32.12
CA TRP A 247 -16.52 54.04 32.46
C TRP A 247 -17.91 54.68 32.51
N PHE A 248 -18.05 55.75 33.29
CA PHE A 248 -19.32 56.40 33.64
C PHE A 248 -20.35 56.39 32.50
N GLY A 249 -21.56 55.88 32.76
CA GLY A 249 -22.66 55.88 31.79
C GLY A 249 -22.68 54.71 30.78
N LEU A 250 -22.29 53.50 31.20
CA LEU A 250 -22.31 52.26 30.38
C LEU A 250 -21.35 52.26 29.16
N VAL A 251 -20.42 53.21 29.06
CA VAL A 251 -19.42 53.25 27.98
C VAL A 251 -18.18 52.45 28.37
N CYS A 252 -17.80 51.45 27.59
CA CYS A 252 -16.56 50.70 27.80
C CYS A 252 -15.38 51.54 27.30
N ARG A 253 -14.43 51.86 28.18
CA ARG A 253 -13.13 52.38 27.76
C ARG A 253 -12.25 51.21 27.36
N GLU A 254 -11.66 51.29 26.18
CA GLU A 254 -10.74 50.27 25.66
C GLU A 254 -9.30 50.75 25.77
N LYS A 255 -8.41 49.84 26.15
CA LYS A 255 -6.97 50.05 26.15
C LYS A 255 -6.30 48.85 25.49
N SER A 256 -5.52 49.10 24.45
CA SER A 256 -4.71 48.05 23.83
C SER A 256 -3.44 47.81 24.63
N VAL A 257 -3.16 46.55 24.94
CA VAL A 257 -2.00 46.10 25.71
C VAL A 257 -1.27 45.03 24.90
N SER A 258 0.03 45.21 24.69
CA SER A 258 0.85 44.21 23.99
C SER A 258 0.91 42.91 24.78
N GLN A 259 0.76 41.78 24.09
CA GLN A 259 0.80 40.45 24.69
C GLN A 259 2.12 39.75 24.38
N ALA A 260 2.53 38.86 25.30
CA ALA A 260 3.61 37.92 25.05
C ALA A 260 3.32 37.06 23.80
N PRO A 261 4.36 36.58 23.09
CA PRO A 261 4.18 35.71 21.94
C PRO A 261 3.37 34.46 22.31
N VAL A 262 2.45 34.08 21.44
CA VAL A 262 1.65 32.85 21.55
C VAL A 262 2.20 31.81 20.61
N ALA A 263 2.15 30.54 21.01
CA ALA A 263 2.79 29.45 20.28
C ALA A 263 1.83 28.29 20.03
N ALA A 264 2.03 27.59 18.91
CA ALA A 264 1.44 26.30 18.61
C ALA A 264 2.53 25.30 18.24
N ALA A 265 2.35 24.03 18.62
CA ALA A 265 3.22 22.95 18.22
C ALA A 265 2.76 22.33 16.90
N ILE A 266 3.72 21.94 16.08
CA ILE A 266 3.52 21.21 14.83
C ILE A 266 4.54 20.08 14.73
N THR A 267 4.24 19.09 13.88
CA THR A 267 5.16 18.02 13.53
C THR A 267 5.55 18.14 12.06
N ILE A 268 6.84 18.09 11.76
CA ILE A 268 7.36 18.08 10.40
C ILE A 268 7.89 16.69 10.11
N ARG A 269 7.39 16.07 9.04
CA ARG A 269 7.78 14.72 8.62
C ARG A 269 8.54 14.76 7.30
N PRO A 270 9.55 13.90 7.11
CA PRO A 270 10.17 13.69 5.80
C PRO A 270 9.15 13.22 4.76
N GLN A 271 9.47 13.45 3.48
CA GLN A 271 8.76 12.83 2.37
C GLN A 271 8.91 11.31 2.37
N ILE A 272 7.86 10.63 1.92
CA ILE A 272 7.91 9.21 1.62
C ILE A 272 8.65 9.03 0.29
N LYS A 273 9.65 8.15 0.26
CA LYS A 273 10.41 7.79 -0.94
C LYS A 273 10.34 6.29 -1.19
N TRP A 274 10.33 5.94 -2.47
CA TRP A 274 10.27 4.58 -2.97
C TRP A 274 11.54 4.27 -3.74
N SER A 275 12.16 3.13 -3.44
CA SER A 275 13.31 2.63 -4.16
C SER A 275 13.10 1.17 -4.54
N VAL A 276 13.72 0.75 -5.64
CA VAL A 276 13.68 -0.63 -6.12
C VAL A 276 15.10 -1.15 -6.22
N SER A 277 15.33 -2.36 -5.73
CA SER A 277 16.63 -3.04 -5.82
C SER A 277 16.40 -4.51 -6.11
N GLY A 278 17.31 -5.18 -6.82
CA GLY A 278 17.11 -6.59 -7.12
C GLY A 278 18.03 -7.12 -8.21
N LYS A 279 17.65 -8.26 -8.78
CA LYS A 279 18.37 -8.90 -9.88
C LYS A 279 17.40 -9.52 -10.87
N ILE A 280 17.75 -9.41 -12.15
CA ILE A 280 17.10 -10.08 -13.26
C ILE A 280 18.10 -10.98 -13.98
N ARG A 281 17.62 -12.11 -14.48
CA ARG A 281 18.42 -13.11 -15.19
C ARG A 281 17.62 -13.67 -16.34
N SER A 282 18.31 -13.93 -17.44
CA SER A 282 17.76 -14.65 -18.58
C SER A 282 18.56 -15.92 -18.84
N THR A 283 17.86 -16.99 -19.20
CA THR A 283 18.46 -18.28 -19.57
C THR A 283 17.90 -18.73 -20.91
N HIS A 284 18.67 -19.48 -21.67
CA HIS A 284 18.24 -20.05 -22.95
C HIS A 284 18.73 -21.49 -23.09
N LEU A 285 18.18 -22.22 -24.05
CA LEU A 285 18.60 -23.58 -24.33
C LEU A 285 19.70 -23.58 -25.41
N ILE A 286 20.78 -24.29 -25.15
CA ILE A 286 21.81 -24.60 -26.14
C ILE A 286 21.80 -26.08 -26.46
N GLU A 287 21.96 -26.39 -27.74
CA GLU A 287 22.22 -27.75 -28.20
C GLU A 287 23.73 -27.99 -28.21
N SER A 288 24.17 -29.04 -27.52
CA SER A 288 25.56 -29.49 -27.56
C SER A 288 25.60 -30.93 -28.06
N SER A 289 26.50 -31.21 -29.00
CA SER A 289 26.72 -32.55 -29.52
C SER A 289 28.07 -33.08 -29.08
N ARG A 290 28.12 -34.30 -28.56
CA ARG A 290 29.37 -34.98 -28.22
C ARG A 290 29.38 -36.39 -28.79
N ALA A 291 30.57 -36.86 -29.16
CA ALA A 291 30.79 -38.24 -29.50
C ALA A 291 30.90 -39.08 -28.21
N GLU A 292 30.17 -40.18 -28.12
CA GLU A 292 30.42 -41.21 -27.11
C GLU A 292 31.59 -42.12 -27.54
N PRO A 293 32.21 -42.84 -26.59
CA PRO A 293 33.23 -43.84 -26.91
C PRO A 293 32.75 -44.84 -27.97
N VAL A 294 33.67 -45.22 -28.86
CA VAL A 294 33.42 -46.18 -29.94
C VAL A 294 32.94 -47.50 -29.35
N ARG A 295 31.79 -47.98 -29.85
CA ARG A 295 31.23 -49.27 -29.51
C ARG A 295 31.62 -50.28 -30.59
N LYS A 296 32.18 -51.41 -30.17
CA LYS A 296 32.61 -52.47 -31.08
C LYS A 296 31.56 -53.56 -31.17
N PHE A 297 31.28 -54.00 -32.38
CA PHE A 297 30.46 -55.16 -32.67
C PHE A 297 31.30 -56.23 -33.35
N SER A 298 31.04 -57.48 -32.99
CA SER A 298 31.63 -58.65 -33.64
C SER A 298 30.61 -59.77 -33.65
N ARG A 299 30.35 -60.32 -34.83
CA ARG A 299 29.55 -61.53 -34.99
C ARG A 299 30.19 -62.41 -36.05
N THR A 300 30.33 -63.69 -35.74
CA THR A 300 30.72 -64.73 -36.68
C THR A 300 29.51 -65.62 -36.92
N GLY A 301 29.39 -66.20 -38.12
CA GLY A 301 28.42 -67.25 -38.35
C GLY A 301 28.71 -68.46 -37.47
N ASN A 302 27.70 -69.31 -37.32
CA ASN A 302 27.73 -70.47 -36.44
C ASN A 302 28.45 -71.66 -37.11
N ASP A 303 28.13 -72.87 -36.65
CA ASP A 303 28.77 -74.12 -37.04
C ASP A 303 28.44 -74.61 -38.47
N HIS A 304 27.66 -73.87 -39.28
CA HIS A 304 27.42 -74.20 -40.69
C HIS A 304 28.16 -73.26 -41.65
N CYS A 305 28.63 -73.80 -42.79
CA CYS A 305 29.41 -73.02 -43.77
C CYS A 305 28.55 -72.11 -44.66
N ASP A 306 27.24 -72.34 -44.68
CA ASP A 306 26.26 -71.67 -45.55
C ASP A 306 25.31 -70.78 -44.73
N ASP A 307 25.71 -70.40 -43.51
CA ASP A 307 24.89 -69.59 -42.62
C ASP A 307 24.49 -68.26 -43.26
N THR A 308 23.22 -67.89 -43.14
CA THR A 308 22.71 -66.59 -43.59
C THR A 308 21.66 -66.12 -42.59
N PHE A 309 21.91 -64.99 -41.94
CA PHE A 309 20.97 -64.41 -40.99
C PHE A 309 21.21 -62.92 -40.79
N ASP A 310 20.14 -62.22 -40.43
CA ASP A 310 20.19 -60.81 -40.05
C ASP A 310 20.45 -60.65 -38.55
N VAL A 311 21.26 -59.65 -38.22
CA VAL A 311 21.57 -59.25 -36.85
C VAL A 311 21.39 -57.74 -36.71
N THR A 312 20.30 -57.34 -36.05
CA THR A 312 20.06 -55.94 -35.72
C THR A 312 20.44 -55.69 -34.27
N THR A 313 21.34 -54.74 -34.03
CA THR A 313 21.75 -54.35 -32.67
C THR A 313 21.37 -52.91 -32.41
N SER A 314 20.77 -52.65 -31.26
CA SER A 314 20.40 -51.30 -30.81
C SER A 314 21.42 -50.78 -29.80
N TYR A 315 21.86 -49.55 -30.01
CA TYR A 315 22.80 -48.85 -29.14
C TYR A 315 22.15 -47.57 -28.63
N CYS A 316 21.99 -47.48 -27.31
CA CYS A 316 21.40 -46.30 -26.65
C CYS A 316 22.47 -45.45 -25.98
N ALA A 317 22.35 -44.13 -26.14
CA ALA A 317 23.13 -43.13 -25.42
C ALA A 317 22.90 -43.23 -23.91
N ALA A 318 23.98 -43.11 -23.14
CA ALA A 318 23.89 -43.18 -21.67
C ALA A 318 23.18 -41.94 -21.08
N ASP A 319 23.27 -40.80 -21.75
CA ASP A 319 22.67 -39.54 -21.29
C ASP A 319 21.14 -39.57 -21.37
N GLU A 320 20.48 -39.34 -20.24
CA GLU A 320 19.01 -39.29 -20.13
C GLU A 320 18.41 -38.03 -20.73
N ASN A 321 19.20 -36.97 -20.88
CA ASN A 321 18.78 -35.69 -21.46
C ASN A 321 19.09 -35.60 -22.97
N ALA A 322 19.44 -36.71 -23.60
CA ALA A 322 19.66 -36.78 -25.03
C ALA A 322 18.34 -36.55 -25.79
N VAL A 323 18.34 -35.52 -26.64
CA VAL A 323 17.18 -35.16 -27.49
C VAL A 323 17.29 -35.74 -28.89
N ARG A 324 18.51 -36.10 -29.31
CA ARG A 324 18.79 -36.74 -30.59
C ARG A 324 20.10 -37.52 -30.50
N THR A 325 20.09 -38.76 -30.97
CA THR A 325 21.31 -39.56 -31.15
C THR A 325 21.43 -39.97 -32.61
N THR A 326 22.61 -39.78 -33.20
CA THR A 326 22.96 -40.30 -34.52
C THR A 326 24.15 -41.24 -34.42
N GLY A 327 24.29 -42.15 -35.38
CA GLY A 327 25.39 -43.11 -35.42
C GLY A 327 26.21 -42.94 -36.69
N THR A 328 27.53 -43.04 -36.56
CA THR A 328 28.44 -43.22 -37.69
C THR A 328 29.11 -44.57 -37.55
N LEU A 329 29.07 -45.37 -38.61
CA LEU A 329 29.52 -46.74 -38.62
C LEU A 329 30.72 -46.91 -39.54
N SER A 330 31.71 -47.67 -39.09
CA SER A 330 32.85 -48.09 -39.87
C SER A 330 32.99 -49.61 -39.79
N ILE A 331 32.83 -50.30 -40.91
CA ILE A 331 33.05 -51.75 -40.98
C ILE A 331 34.56 -51.98 -40.89
N THR A 332 34.99 -52.65 -39.82
CA THR A 332 36.41 -52.91 -39.57
C THR A 332 36.87 -54.21 -40.21
N SER A 333 35.98 -55.20 -40.34
CA SER A 333 36.25 -56.43 -41.07
C SER A 333 34.95 -57.15 -41.42
N ALA A 334 34.85 -57.68 -42.64
CA ALA A 334 33.75 -58.55 -43.05
C ALA A 334 34.21 -59.50 -44.17
N ASN A 335 33.53 -60.63 -44.35
CA ASN A 335 33.75 -61.52 -45.48
C ASN A 335 32.44 -62.09 -46.05
N CYS A 336 32.54 -62.65 -47.26
CA CYS A 336 31.54 -63.53 -47.87
C CYS A 336 30.13 -62.94 -48.00
N GLY A 337 30.03 -61.64 -48.24
CA GLY A 337 28.76 -60.93 -48.41
C GLY A 337 28.18 -60.36 -47.10
N SER A 338 28.83 -60.61 -45.97
CA SER A 338 28.45 -60.01 -44.69
C SER A 338 28.59 -58.49 -44.75
N SER A 339 27.60 -57.76 -44.22
CA SER A 339 27.54 -56.30 -44.32
C SER A 339 26.76 -55.68 -43.16
N ALA A 340 26.99 -54.40 -42.91
CA ALA A 340 26.18 -53.59 -42.00
C ALA A 340 25.49 -52.46 -42.79
N GLY A 341 24.22 -52.23 -42.50
CA GLY A 341 23.47 -51.10 -43.01
C GLY A 341 23.72 -49.81 -42.23
N ALA A 342 23.24 -48.70 -42.78
CA ALA A 342 23.38 -47.40 -42.14
C ALA A 342 22.69 -47.39 -40.76
N PRO A 343 23.29 -46.76 -39.73
CA PRO A 343 22.66 -46.63 -38.43
C PRO A 343 21.35 -45.83 -38.54
N GLN A 344 20.24 -46.40 -38.06
CA GLN A 344 18.91 -45.78 -38.11
C GLN A 344 18.49 -45.27 -36.74
N PRO A 345 18.01 -44.01 -36.61
CA PRO A 345 17.49 -43.51 -35.35
C PRO A 345 16.31 -44.37 -34.85
N SER A 346 16.36 -44.76 -33.58
CA SER A 346 15.32 -45.52 -32.90
C SER A 346 14.95 -44.77 -31.61
N GLY A 347 14.07 -43.78 -31.77
CA GLY A 347 13.76 -42.82 -30.70
C GLY A 347 14.85 -41.77 -30.47
N PRO A 348 14.71 -40.92 -29.44
CA PRO A 348 15.61 -39.79 -29.21
C PRO A 348 17.01 -40.21 -28.71
N ARG A 349 17.13 -41.41 -28.13
CA ARG A 349 18.35 -41.85 -27.42
C ARG A 349 19.08 -42.99 -28.10
N CYS A 350 18.44 -43.75 -28.98
CA CYS A 350 19.00 -44.99 -29.50
C CYS A 350 19.14 -44.98 -31.02
N VAL A 351 20.07 -45.79 -31.50
CA VAL A 351 20.32 -46.03 -32.92
C VAL A 351 20.38 -47.54 -33.13
N SER A 352 19.62 -48.05 -34.09
CA SER A 352 19.66 -49.45 -34.50
C SER A 352 20.53 -49.61 -35.73
N VAL A 353 21.45 -50.56 -35.69
CA VAL A 353 22.29 -50.94 -36.83
C VAL A 353 21.81 -52.29 -37.34
N PRO A 354 21.19 -52.36 -38.52
CA PRO A 354 20.91 -53.63 -39.18
C PRO A 354 22.21 -54.20 -39.75
N GLY A 355 22.42 -55.49 -39.58
CA GLY A 355 23.56 -56.22 -40.16
C GLY A 355 23.12 -57.55 -40.75
N HIS A 356 23.91 -58.06 -41.68
CA HIS A 356 23.74 -59.35 -42.32
C HIS A 356 25.04 -60.14 -42.22
N VAL A 357 24.97 -61.39 -41.78
CA VAL A 357 26.12 -62.31 -41.74
C VAL A 357 25.86 -63.45 -42.72
N GLN A 358 26.83 -63.69 -43.59
CA GLN A 358 26.76 -64.71 -44.64
C GLN A 358 28.04 -65.57 -44.70
N GLY A 359 27.85 -66.88 -44.65
CA GLY A 359 28.88 -67.89 -44.83
C GLY A 359 29.36 -68.01 -46.29
N CYS A 360 30.58 -68.48 -46.46
CA CYS A 360 31.27 -68.52 -47.77
C CYS A 360 30.94 -69.76 -48.60
N GLY A 361 30.11 -70.66 -48.09
CA GLY A 361 29.88 -71.95 -48.72
C GLY A 361 30.72 -73.07 -48.09
N ALA A 362 30.22 -74.29 -48.24
CA ALA A 362 31.01 -75.50 -48.07
C ALA A 362 32.14 -75.61 -49.11
N ASP A 363 33.29 -76.14 -48.68
CA ASP A 363 34.31 -76.63 -49.59
C ASP A 363 34.04 -78.09 -49.94
N ARG A 364 33.96 -78.40 -51.24
CA ARG A 364 33.59 -79.72 -51.75
C ARG A 364 34.64 -80.23 -52.72
N GLY A 365 35.15 -81.42 -52.44
CA GLY A 365 36.10 -82.12 -53.31
C GLY A 365 35.43 -82.70 -54.56
N PRO A 366 36.23 -83.30 -55.48
CA PRO A 366 35.67 -84.14 -56.52
C PRO A 366 34.76 -85.21 -55.89
N PHE A 367 33.59 -85.42 -56.49
CA PHE A 367 32.48 -86.27 -55.98
C PHE A 367 31.70 -85.72 -54.77
N HIS A 368 31.69 -84.39 -54.53
CA HIS A 368 30.91 -83.74 -53.48
C HIS A 368 31.23 -84.18 -52.03
N THR A 369 32.42 -84.73 -51.80
CA THR A 369 32.89 -85.04 -50.45
C THR A 369 33.15 -83.74 -49.67
N TRP A 370 32.68 -83.71 -48.41
CA TRP A 370 32.83 -82.56 -47.53
C TRP A 370 34.29 -82.40 -47.11
N LEU A 371 34.91 -81.26 -47.47
CA LEU A 371 36.30 -80.95 -47.11
C LEU A 371 36.42 -79.88 -46.03
N GLY A 372 35.33 -79.19 -45.69
CA GLY A 372 35.28 -78.16 -44.67
C GLY A 372 34.47 -76.94 -45.10
N CYS A 373 34.68 -75.82 -44.41
CA CYS A 373 34.10 -74.53 -44.78
C CYS A 373 35.12 -73.67 -45.53
N LYS A 374 34.69 -72.96 -46.58
CA LYS A 374 35.48 -71.87 -47.18
C LYS A 374 35.58 -70.65 -46.27
N GLY A 375 34.67 -70.55 -45.31
CA GLY A 375 34.63 -69.56 -44.24
C GLY A 375 33.20 -69.44 -43.70
N ARG A 376 33.08 -69.13 -42.41
CA ARG A 376 31.77 -69.15 -41.71
C ARG A 376 31.05 -67.80 -41.70
N GLY A 377 31.56 -66.80 -42.41
CA GLY A 377 31.04 -65.43 -42.37
C GLY A 377 31.40 -64.72 -41.07
N TRP A 378 31.78 -63.45 -41.15
CA TRP A 378 31.89 -62.57 -39.99
C TRP A 378 31.61 -61.13 -40.36
N LEU A 379 31.18 -60.36 -39.36
CA LEU A 379 30.94 -58.94 -39.44
C LEU A 379 31.46 -58.27 -38.17
N ASN A 380 32.43 -57.39 -38.34
CA ASN A 380 32.98 -56.53 -37.31
C ASN A 380 32.81 -55.07 -37.74
N TYR A 381 32.30 -54.24 -36.84
CA TYR A 381 32.20 -52.80 -37.07
C TYR A 381 32.39 -52.02 -35.78
N ASP A 382 32.83 -50.78 -35.96
CA ASP A 382 32.95 -49.77 -34.93
C ASP A 382 31.83 -48.74 -35.14
N LEU A 383 31.09 -48.45 -34.08
CA LEU A 383 30.00 -47.47 -34.06
C LEU A 383 30.36 -46.30 -33.14
N THR A 384 30.37 -45.09 -33.68
CA THR A 384 30.47 -43.85 -32.90
C THR A 384 29.10 -43.20 -32.82
N LEU A 385 28.56 -43.07 -31.61
CA LEU A 385 27.32 -42.35 -31.38
C LEU A 385 27.61 -40.86 -31.18
N MET A 386 26.88 -40.00 -31.87
CA MET A 386 26.84 -38.56 -31.64
C MET A 386 25.55 -38.24 -30.89
N VAL A 387 25.69 -37.73 -29.66
CA VAL A 387 24.56 -37.44 -28.76
C VAL A 387 24.40 -35.93 -28.68
N THR A 388 23.26 -35.42 -29.15
CA THR A 388 22.83 -34.04 -28.96
C THR A 388 21.99 -33.93 -27.69
N THR A 389 22.40 -33.06 -26.77
CA THR A 389 21.67 -32.73 -25.54
C THR A 389 21.22 -31.27 -25.58
N LYS A 390 20.10 -30.96 -24.91
CA LYS A 390 19.67 -29.59 -24.63
C LYS A 390 19.97 -29.25 -23.19
N SER A 391 20.78 -28.22 -22.97
CA SER A 391 21.07 -27.72 -21.63
C SER A 391 20.67 -26.26 -21.52
N ARG A 392 20.12 -25.87 -20.36
CA ARG A 392 19.77 -24.48 -20.07
C ARG A 392 21.00 -23.78 -19.52
N VAL A 393 21.39 -22.70 -20.18
CA VAL A 393 22.55 -21.89 -19.79
C VAL A 393 22.12 -20.45 -19.55
N GLU A 394 22.84 -19.75 -18.68
CA GLU A 394 22.64 -18.32 -18.43
C GLU A 394 23.04 -17.52 -19.67
N ALA A 395 22.12 -16.68 -20.17
CA ALA A 395 22.42 -15.71 -21.21
C ALA A 395 23.03 -14.45 -20.61
N GLY A 396 22.56 -14.04 -19.43
CA GLY A 396 23.13 -12.98 -18.64
C GLY A 396 22.33 -12.65 -17.39
N SER A 397 22.87 -11.75 -16.58
CA SER A 397 22.17 -11.16 -15.46
C SER A 397 22.47 -9.66 -15.33
N ALA A 398 21.51 -8.92 -14.78
CA ALA A 398 21.61 -7.50 -14.49
C ALA A 398 21.04 -7.20 -13.11
N ASN A 399 21.64 -6.21 -12.44
CA ASN A 399 21.09 -5.71 -11.18
C ASN A 399 20.02 -4.66 -11.49
N ILE A 400 18.97 -4.66 -10.67
CA ILE A 400 17.98 -3.60 -10.62
C ILE A 400 18.42 -2.62 -9.53
N GLU A 401 18.52 -1.34 -9.85
CA GLU A 401 18.72 -0.30 -8.86
C GLU A 401 18.02 0.97 -9.32
N VAL A 402 17.03 1.40 -8.55
CA VAL A 402 16.32 2.67 -8.74
C VAL A 402 16.49 3.49 -7.48
N ALA A 403 17.05 4.67 -7.65
CA ALA A 403 17.26 5.61 -6.56
C ALA A 403 15.93 6.01 -5.89
N PRO A 404 15.93 6.33 -4.58
CA PRO A 404 14.73 6.74 -3.87
C PRO A 404 14.03 7.94 -4.51
N SER A 405 12.76 7.77 -4.89
CA SER A 405 11.93 8.77 -5.57
C SER A 405 10.60 9.02 -4.86
N VAL A 406 10.06 10.23 -4.95
CA VAL A 406 8.76 10.61 -4.34
C VAL A 406 7.60 10.35 -5.29
N THR A 407 7.85 10.42 -6.60
CA THR A 407 6.84 10.38 -7.65
C THR A 407 6.69 9.02 -8.32
N ASP A 408 7.77 8.25 -8.37
CA ASP A 408 7.78 7.05 -9.20
C ASP A 408 7.00 5.92 -8.52
N ARG A 409 6.05 5.35 -9.27
CA ARG A 409 5.17 4.26 -8.82
C ARG A 409 5.17 3.04 -9.74
N SER A 410 5.85 3.16 -10.87
CA SER A 410 6.00 2.11 -11.87
C SER A 410 7.42 2.14 -12.39
N TRP A 411 8.00 0.96 -12.56
CA TRP A 411 9.37 0.78 -13.03
C TRP A 411 9.41 -0.35 -14.05
N SER A 412 10.27 -0.21 -15.04
CA SER A 412 10.47 -1.22 -16.09
C SER A 412 11.96 -1.52 -16.25
N PHE A 413 12.30 -2.80 -16.32
CA PHE A 413 13.68 -3.29 -16.41
C PHE A 413 13.78 -4.32 -17.54
N SER A 414 14.60 -4.03 -18.55
CA SER A 414 14.85 -4.96 -19.65
C SER A 414 15.76 -6.10 -19.20
N PHE A 415 15.36 -7.34 -19.47
CA PHE A 415 16.22 -8.50 -19.24
C PHE A 415 17.39 -8.51 -20.23
N PRO A 416 18.55 -9.09 -19.84
CA PRO A 416 19.64 -9.34 -20.77
C PRO A 416 19.13 -10.16 -21.96
N PRO A 417 19.57 -9.84 -23.20
CA PRO A 417 19.11 -10.54 -24.39
C PRO A 417 19.43 -12.03 -24.29
N ALA A 418 18.45 -12.86 -24.61
CA ALA A 418 18.57 -14.31 -24.62
C ALA A 418 18.12 -14.84 -25.99
N GLY A 419 18.70 -15.97 -26.41
CA GLY A 419 18.33 -16.64 -27.64
C GLY A 419 16.95 -17.31 -27.57
N ASP A 420 16.68 -18.19 -28.51
CA ASP A 420 15.42 -18.91 -28.59
C ASP A 420 15.07 -19.64 -27.28
N GLN A 421 13.78 -19.67 -26.95
CA GLN A 421 13.24 -20.32 -25.75
C GLN A 421 13.78 -19.74 -24.43
N ALA A 422 13.95 -18.41 -24.42
CA ALA A 422 14.32 -17.65 -23.24
C ALA A 422 13.38 -17.92 -22.05
N GLN A 423 13.95 -18.07 -20.86
CA GLN A 423 13.23 -17.98 -19.60
C GLN A 423 13.81 -16.85 -18.76
N TYR A 424 12.93 -16.17 -18.04
CA TYR A 424 13.24 -14.97 -17.27
C TYR A 424 13.02 -15.23 -15.78
N GLU A 425 14.05 -14.97 -14.99
CA GLU A 425 14.03 -15.10 -13.54
C GLU A 425 14.33 -13.73 -12.92
N TYR A 426 13.57 -13.34 -11.90
CA TYR A 426 13.79 -12.06 -11.24
C TYR A 426 13.45 -12.13 -9.75
N GLU A 427 14.10 -11.24 -9.01
CA GLU A 427 13.77 -10.88 -7.65
C GLU A 427 13.92 -9.36 -7.52
N ALA A 428 12.86 -8.66 -7.16
CA ALA A 428 12.85 -7.23 -6.97
C ALA A 428 12.29 -6.89 -5.58
N THR A 429 13.04 -6.08 -4.84
CA THR A 429 12.68 -5.56 -3.52
C THR A 429 12.36 -4.08 -3.62
N ILE A 430 11.14 -3.74 -3.26
CA ILE A 430 10.59 -2.39 -3.22
C ILE A 430 10.61 -1.93 -1.77
N GLN A 431 11.22 -0.78 -1.50
CA GLN A 431 11.31 -0.21 -0.16
C GLN A 431 10.56 1.12 -0.10
N LYS A 432 9.69 1.25 0.90
CA LYS A 432 9.05 2.52 1.28
C LYS A 432 9.80 3.08 2.47
N THR A 433 10.37 4.27 2.29
CA THR A 433 11.15 4.95 3.32
C THR A 433 10.54 6.30 3.65
N GLN A 434 10.69 6.77 4.89
CA GLN A 434 10.38 8.13 5.30
C GLN A 434 11.59 8.68 6.06
N GLY A 435 12.39 9.50 5.38
CA GLY A 435 13.69 9.92 5.91
C GLY A 435 14.64 8.74 6.05
N ASP A 436 15.23 8.55 7.25
CA ASP A 436 16.13 7.43 7.56
C ASP A 436 15.37 6.12 7.86
N GLU A 437 14.04 6.17 8.04
CA GLU A 437 13.24 5.02 8.47
C GLU A 437 12.70 4.22 7.28
N VAL A 438 12.87 2.90 7.32
CA VAL A 438 12.21 1.97 6.38
C VAL A 438 10.85 1.60 6.96
N LEU A 439 9.79 2.17 6.39
CA LEU A 439 8.41 1.91 6.82
C LEU A 439 7.97 0.51 6.41
N ASN A 440 8.29 0.11 5.17
CA ASN A 440 7.89 -1.18 4.62
C ASN A 440 8.89 -1.66 3.57
N ARG A 441 8.92 -2.97 3.39
CA ARG A 441 9.69 -3.66 2.36
C ARG A 441 8.83 -4.79 1.78
N TRP A 442 8.75 -4.85 0.46
CA TRP A 442 8.07 -5.92 -0.27
C TRP A 442 9.03 -6.51 -1.29
N THR A 443 8.98 -7.83 -1.44
CA THR A 443 9.80 -8.55 -2.42
C THR A 443 8.88 -9.32 -3.35
N VAL A 444 9.05 -9.10 -4.65
CA VAL A 444 8.34 -9.79 -5.72
C VAL A 444 9.31 -10.59 -6.56
N SER A 445 8.85 -11.71 -7.11
CA SER A 445 9.66 -12.63 -7.90
C SER A 445 8.80 -13.39 -8.90
N GLY A 446 9.43 -14.16 -9.79
CA GLY A 446 8.71 -15.03 -10.73
C GLY A 446 7.75 -16.02 -10.05
N ALA A 447 8.09 -16.49 -8.84
CA ALA A 447 7.25 -17.39 -8.06
C ALA A 447 6.16 -16.66 -7.25
N ASN A 448 6.40 -15.41 -6.88
CA ASN A 448 5.45 -14.57 -6.15
C ASN A 448 5.38 -13.16 -6.77
N PRO A 449 4.56 -12.97 -7.81
CA PRO A 449 4.49 -11.70 -8.54
C PRO A 449 3.72 -10.61 -7.79
N ASN A 450 3.10 -10.92 -6.64
CA ASN A 450 2.33 -9.94 -5.87
C ASN A 450 2.78 -9.96 -4.41
N ALA A 451 3.10 -8.79 -3.85
CA ALA A 451 3.47 -8.64 -2.45
C ALA A 451 2.91 -7.34 -1.88
N GLY A 452 1.86 -7.44 -1.06
CA GLY A 452 1.13 -6.28 -0.54
C GLY A 452 0.56 -5.43 -1.68
N PRO A 453 0.84 -4.11 -1.73
CA PRO A 453 0.40 -3.24 -2.82
C PRO A 453 1.29 -3.35 -4.08
N VAL A 454 2.36 -4.15 -4.06
CA VAL A 454 3.29 -4.26 -5.19
C VAL A 454 2.88 -5.42 -6.09
N LYS A 455 2.83 -5.16 -7.40
CA LYS A 455 2.67 -6.18 -8.45
C LYS A 455 3.86 -6.16 -9.40
N SER A 456 4.22 -7.32 -9.92
CA SER A 456 5.19 -7.45 -10.99
C SER A 456 4.69 -8.36 -12.11
N ARG A 457 5.08 -8.02 -13.34
CA ARG A 457 4.78 -8.81 -14.53
C ARG A 457 5.98 -8.82 -15.46
N VAL A 458 6.17 -9.95 -16.15
CA VAL A 458 7.17 -10.05 -17.22
C VAL A 458 6.42 -10.12 -18.54
N ALA A 459 6.71 -9.20 -19.45
CA ALA A 459 6.16 -9.16 -20.80
C ALA A 459 7.25 -8.67 -21.76
N ASP A 460 7.34 -9.28 -22.93
CA ASP A 460 8.23 -8.85 -24.02
C ASP A 460 9.71 -8.67 -23.61
N GLY A 461 10.22 -9.53 -22.73
CA GLY A 461 11.60 -9.46 -22.25
C GLY A 461 11.88 -8.31 -21.29
N ALA A 462 10.85 -7.72 -20.68
CA ALA A 462 10.97 -6.71 -19.64
C ALA A 462 10.17 -7.10 -18.38
N LEU A 463 10.73 -6.76 -17.21
CA LEU A 463 10.05 -6.80 -15.93
C LEU A 463 9.40 -5.43 -15.69
N ALA A 464 8.09 -5.39 -15.54
CA ALA A 464 7.37 -4.24 -15.01
C ALA A 464 7.03 -4.47 -13.53
N VAL A 465 7.26 -3.48 -12.69
CA VAL A 465 6.91 -3.44 -11.27
C VAL A 465 6.04 -2.22 -11.03
N GLU A 466 4.88 -2.40 -10.40
CA GLU A 466 3.85 -1.36 -10.20
C GLU A 466 3.32 -1.38 -8.76
N LEU A 467 2.98 -0.20 -8.23
CA LEU A 467 2.29 -0.03 -6.95
C LEU A 467 0.79 0.21 -7.21
N GLU A 468 -0.07 -0.62 -6.63
CA GLU A 468 -1.52 -0.38 -6.57
C GLU A 468 -1.87 0.41 -5.31
N GLU A 469 -2.63 1.50 -5.47
CA GLU A 469 -3.22 2.26 -4.37
C GLU A 469 -4.60 1.74 -3.96
#